data_AF-G8FGP8-F1
#
_entry.id   AF-G8FGP8-F1
#
_cell.length_a   1.000
_cell.length_b   1.000
_cell.length_c   1.000
_cell.angle_alpha   90.00
_cell.angle_beta   90.00
_cell.angle_gamma   90.00
#
_symmetry.space_group_name_H-M   'P 1'
#
loop_
_entity.id
_entity.type
_entity.pdbx_description
1 polymer ?
#
loop_
_entity_poly.entity_id
_entity_poly.type
_entity_poly.pdbx_seq_one_letter_code
_entity_poly.pdbx_strand_id
1 'polypeptide(L)'
;KMVNGGRVQNWTCINFARNVQESVARGFCHELAQMCQISGMEFSIEPVLPPSSARPDRVERALKERYHDAMSVLQPQGKELDLLIVILPDNNGSLYGDLKRICETDLGLVSQCCLTKHVFRMSKQYLANVA
;
A
#
# COMPACT_ATOMS: atom_id res chain seq x y z
N LYS A 1 4.90 -0.99 21.39
CA LYS A 1 4.54 -2.41 21.59
C LYS A 1 3.02 -2.49 21.45
N MET A 2 2.52 -3.24 20.46
CA MET A 2 1.08 -3.30 20.15
C MET A 2 0.34 -4.12 21.21
N VAL A 3 -0.82 -3.66 21.66
CA VAL A 3 -1.61 -4.34 22.72
C VAL A 3 -2.67 -5.28 22.14
N ASN A 4 -3.28 -4.90 21.00
CA ASN A 4 -4.14 -5.75 20.17
C ASN A 4 -3.79 -5.52 18.69
N GLY A 5 -3.23 -6.53 18.04
CA GLY A 5 -2.88 -6.46 16.62
C GLY A 5 -4.09 -6.32 15.72
N GLY A 6 -4.08 -5.35 14.81
CA GLY A 6 -5.03 -5.31 13.71
C GLY A 6 -4.84 -6.50 12.76
N ARG A 7 -5.86 -6.80 11.95
CA ARG A 7 -5.81 -7.83 10.91
C ARG A 7 -5.87 -7.18 9.53
N VAL A 8 -4.94 -7.55 8.65
CA VAL A 8 -4.87 -7.13 7.25
C VAL A 8 -4.60 -8.37 6.39
N GLN A 9 -5.66 -8.96 5.86
CA GLN A 9 -5.61 -10.19 5.09
C GLN A 9 -5.55 -9.93 3.59
N ASN A 10 -6.28 -8.91 3.13
CA ASN A 10 -6.38 -8.55 1.72
C ASN A 10 -5.79 -7.15 1.52
N TRP A 11 -4.61 -7.08 0.93
CA TRP A 11 -3.98 -5.80 0.64
C TRP A 11 -3.31 -5.81 -0.74
N THR A 12 -3.01 -4.63 -1.24
CA THR A 12 -2.21 -4.47 -2.46
C THR A 12 -1.36 -3.21 -2.43
N CYS A 13 -0.53 -3.02 -3.45
CA CYS A 13 0.38 -1.88 -3.56
C CYS A 13 0.27 -1.18 -4.93
N ILE A 14 0.35 0.15 -4.91
CA ILE A 14 0.52 1.00 -6.09
C ILE A 14 1.68 1.98 -5.90
N ASN A 15 2.53 2.10 -6.92
CA ASN A 15 3.70 2.96 -6.92
C ASN A 15 3.53 4.13 -7.89
N PHE A 16 3.62 5.36 -7.37
CA PHE A 16 3.61 6.58 -8.17
C PHE A 16 5.02 7.16 -8.43
N ALA A 17 6.07 6.53 -7.91
CA ALA A 17 7.45 6.97 -8.07
C ALA A 17 8.14 6.26 -9.23
N ARG A 18 8.55 7.04 -10.24
CA ARG A 18 9.17 6.51 -11.48
C ARG A 18 10.49 5.79 -11.26
N ASN A 19 11.22 6.11 -10.20
CA ASN A 19 12.52 5.51 -9.89
C ASN A 19 12.41 4.21 -9.08
N VAL A 20 11.21 3.83 -8.63
CA VAL A 20 11.00 2.57 -7.91
C VAL A 20 10.57 1.49 -8.89
N GLN A 21 11.43 0.50 -9.09
CA GLN A 21 11.12 -0.66 -9.92
C GLN A 21 10.17 -1.61 -9.16
N GLU A 22 9.44 -2.45 -9.90
CA GLU A 22 8.49 -3.40 -9.30
C GLU A 22 9.15 -4.34 -8.27
N SER A 23 10.35 -4.83 -8.56
CA SER A 23 11.13 -5.68 -7.64
C SER A 23 11.44 -4.98 -6.32
N VAL A 24 11.76 -3.68 -6.36
CA VAL A 24 12.02 -2.86 -5.16
C VAL A 24 10.73 -2.63 -4.38
N ALA A 25 9.62 -2.31 -5.06
CA ALA A 25 8.31 -2.17 -4.41
C ALA A 25 7.86 -3.48 -3.74
N ARG A 26 8.08 -4.62 -4.41
CA ARG A 26 7.78 -5.96 -3.87
C ARG A 26 8.61 -6.27 -2.62
N GLY A 27 9.93 -6.06 -2.70
CA GLY A 27 10.82 -6.25 -1.55
C GLY A 27 10.44 -5.38 -0.36
N PHE A 28 10.15 -4.10 -0.59
CA PHE A 28 9.67 -3.19 0.46
C PHE A 28 8.37 -3.66 1.12
N CYS A 29 7.37 -4.06 0.33
CA CYS A 29 6.09 -4.49 0.89
C CYS A 29 6.24 -5.81 1.65
N HIS A 30 7.11 -6.72 1.21
CA HIS A 30 7.42 -7.96 1.92
C HIS A 30 8.03 -7.68 3.30
N GLU A 31 9.06 -6.84 3.37
CA GLU A 31 9.70 -6.45 4.64
C GLU A 31 8.74 -5.73 5.58
N LEU A 32 7.86 -4.87 5.04
CA LEU A 32 6.82 -4.21 5.83
C LEU A 32 5.81 -5.21 6.38
N ALA A 33 5.31 -6.14 5.56
CA ALA A 33 4.38 -7.19 5.99
C ALA A 33 4.99 -8.08 7.08
N GLN A 34 6.27 -8.47 6.93
CA GLN A 34 7.00 -9.19 7.96
C GLN A 34 7.12 -8.37 9.25
N MET A 35 7.40 -7.07 9.16
CA MET A 35 7.47 -6.21 10.34
C MET A 35 6.11 -6.08 11.04
N CYS A 36 5.01 -6.00 10.30
CA CYS A 36 3.65 -6.03 10.86
C CYS A 36 3.41 -7.33 11.65
N GLN A 37 3.77 -8.48 11.09
CA GLN A 37 3.66 -9.78 11.79
C GLN A 37 4.51 -9.82 13.06
N ILE A 38 5.77 -9.40 12.98
CA ILE A 38 6.68 -9.33 14.15
C ILE A 38 6.12 -8.40 15.24
N SER A 39 5.43 -7.34 14.84
CA SER A 39 4.82 -6.36 15.75
C SER A 39 3.50 -6.85 16.38
N GLY A 40 3.01 -8.02 15.95
CA GLY A 40 1.84 -8.69 16.51
C GLY A 40 0.55 -8.55 15.69
N MET A 41 0.63 -8.03 14.45
CA MET A 41 -0.52 -7.98 13.54
C MET A 41 -0.74 -9.31 12.83
N GLU A 42 -2.00 -9.62 12.53
CA GLU A 42 -2.34 -10.70 11.59
C GLU A 42 -2.30 -10.14 10.17
N PHE A 43 -1.11 -10.14 9.54
CA PHE A 43 -0.86 -9.51 8.26
C PHE A 43 -0.45 -10.53 7.19
N SER A 44 -1.13 -10.57 6.04
CA SER A 44 -0.75 -11.45 4.92
C SER A 44 0.59 -11.05 4.29
N ILE A 45 1.51 -12.00 4.11
CA ILE A 45 2.81 -11.69 3.46
C ILE A 45 2.66 -11.37 1.97
N GLU A 46 1.73 -12.05 1.29
CA GLU A 46 1.51 -11.85 -0.14
C GLU A 46 0.31 -10.91 -0.38
N PRO A 47 0.43 -9.96 -1.32
CA PRO A 47 -0.69 -9.11 -1.70
C PRO A 47 -1.67 -9.88 -2.59
N VAL A 48 -2.92 -9.39 -2.67
CA VAL A 48 -3.95 -9.92 -3.58
C VAL A 48 -3.51 -9.81 -5.04
N LEU A 49 -2.78 -8.74 -5.37
CA LEU A 49 -2.20 -8.49 -6.69
C LEU A 49 -0.76 -7.94 -6.53
N PRO A 50 0.20 -8.34 -7.40
CA PRO A 50 1.58 -7.83 -7.37
C PRO A 50 1.63 -6.31 -7.52
N PRO A 51 2.57 -5.59 -6.86
CA PRO A 51 2.65 -4.14 -6.95
C PRO A 51 2.60 -3.61 -8.38
N SER A 52 1.82 -2.56 -8.62
CA SER A 52 1.73 -1.91 -9.94
C SER A 52 2.32 -0.50 -9.89
N SER A 53 2.72 0.05 -11.03
CA SER A 53 3.19 1.43 -11.13
C SER A 53 2.24 2.29 -11.96
N ALA A 54 2.06 3.54 -11.55
CA ALA A 54 1.21 4.51 -12.23
C ALA A 54 1.87 5.88 -12.24
N ARG A 55 1.42 6.76 -13.15
CA ARG A 55 1.90 8.14 -13.20
C ARG A 55 1.06 9.02 -12.27
N PRO A 56 1.66 9.99 -11.55
CA PRO A 56 0.93 10.91 -10.67
C PRO A 56 -0.24 11.65 -11.32
N ASP A 57 -0.10 12.04 -12.60
CA ASP A 57 -1.14 12.73 -13.37
C ASP A 57 -2.36 11.85 -13.69
N ARG A 58 -2.33 10.57 -13.33
CA ARG A 58 -3.43 9.62 -13.50
C ARG A 58 -3.93 9.06 -12.15
N VAL A 59 -3.65 9.73 -11.03
CA VAL A 59 -3.93 9.24 -9.67
C VAL A 59 -5.35 8.68 -9.51
N GLU A 60 -6.38 9.44 -9.90
CA GLU A 60 -7.77 9.00 -9.72
C GLU A 60 -8.08 7.74 -10.51
N ARG A 61 -7.75 7.74 -11.80
CA ARG A 61 -7.95 6.59 -12.67
C ARG A 61 -7.19 5.37 -12.15
N ALA A 62 -5.92 5.54 -11.80
CA ALA A 62 -5.05 4.46 -11.35
C ALA A 62 -5.50 3.85 -10.02
N LEU A 63 -5.98 4.66 -9.07
CA LEU A 63 -6.54 4.17 -7.81
C LEU A 63 -7.84 3.40 -8.03
N LYS A 64 -8.76 3.93 -8.86
CA LYS A 64 -10.04 3.28 -9.18
C LYS A 64 -9.83 1.97 -9.93
N GLU A 65 -8.97 1.95 -10.95
CA GLU A 65 -8.61 0.73 -11.68
C GLU A 65 -7.96 -0.29 -10.73
N ARG A 66 -7.01 0.12 -9.90
CA ARG A 66 -6.33 -0.80 -8.98
C ARG A 66 -7.26 -1.40 -7.94
N TYR A 67 -8.15 -0.59 -7.37
CA TYR A 67 -9.17 -1.07 -6.45
C TYR A 67 -10.11 -2.05 -7.15
N HIS A 68 -10.60 -1.72 -8.33
CA HIS A 68 -11.47 -2.58 -9.12
C HIS A 68 -10.81 -3.94 -9.43
N ASP A 69 -9.56 -3.95 -9.88
CA ASP A 69 -8.82 -5.17 -10.16
C ASP A 69 -8.71 -6.05 -8.92
N ALA A 70 -8.35 -5.47 -7.76
CA ALA A 70 -8.25 -6.22 -6.51
C ALA A 70 -9.62 -6.77 -6.08
N MET A 71 -10.68 -5.96 -6.18
CA MET A 71 -12.04 -6.37 -5.83
C MET A 71 -12.58 -7.45 -6.77
N SER A 72 -12.18 -7.49 -8.05
CA SER A 72 -12.57 -8.56 -8.96
C SER A 72 -12.08 -9.94 -8.51
N VAL A 73 -10.95 -10.00 -7.79
CA VAL A 73 -10.41 -11.23 -7.20
C VAL A 73 -11.11 -11.59 -5.88
N LEU A 74 -11.50 -10.57 -5.10
CA LEU A 74 -12.01 -10.72 -3.74
C LEU A 74 -13.53 -10.92 -3.65
N GLN A 75 -14.31 -10.22 -4.49
CA GLN A 75 -15.78 -10.27 -4.47
C GLN A 75 -16.34 -11.68 -4.69
N PRO A 76 -15.81 -12.53 -5.60
CA PRO A 76 -16.28 -13.91 -5.74
C PRO A 76 -16.10 -14.76 -4.48
N GLN A 77 -15.23 -14.32 -3.56
CA GLN A 77 -14.96 -14.96 -2.28
C GLN A 77 -15.70 -14.29 -1.10
N GLY A 78 -16.52 -13.26 -1.37
CA GLY A 78 -17.18 -12.45 -0.33
C GLY A 78 -16.21 -11.67 0.56
N LYS A 79 -15.05 -11.27 0.02
CA LYS A 79 -14.00 -10.53 0.74
C LYS A 79 -13.90 -9.09 0.24
N GLU A 80 -13.34 -8.24 1.09
CA GLU A 80 -13.06 -6.82 0.83
C GLU A 80 -11.55 -6.54 0.90
N LEU A 81 -11.11 -5.45 0.28
CA LEU A 81 -9.73 -4.98 0.37
C LEU A 81 -9.53 -4.18 1.67
N ASP A 82 -8.63 -4.66 2.53
CA ASP A 82 -8.38 -4.07 3.86
C ASP A 82 -7.45 -2.86 3.78
N LEU A 83 -6.44 -2.90 2.90
CA LEU A 83 -5.37 -1.90 2.86
C LEU A 83 -4.80 -1.70 1.44
N LEU A 84 -4.56 -0.43 1.09
CA LEU A 84 -3.72 -0.04 -0.04
C LEU A 84 -2.41 0.58 0.44
N ILE A 85 -1.29 -0.09 0.16
CA ILE A 85 0.04 0.51 0.30
C ILE A 85 0.32 1.37 -0.92
N VAL A 86 0.84 2.58 -0.70
CA VAL A 86 1.14 3.53 -1.75
C VAL A 86 2.58 3.99 -1.64
N ILE A 87 3.35 3.85 -2.72
CA ILE A 87 4.69 4.42 -2.80
C ILE A 87 4.60 5.78 -3.51
N LEU A 88 5.08 6.83 -2.83
CA LEU A 88 5.04 8.21 -3.31
C LEU A 88 6.46 8.75 -3.54
N PRO A 89 6.66 9.63 -4.53
CA PRO A 89 7.87 10.44 -4.61
C PRO A 89 8.05 11.28 -3.33
N ASP A 90 9.30 11.52 -2.94
CA ASP A 90 9.61 12.37 -1.77
C ASP A 90 8.98 13.77 -1.88
N ASN A 91 8.99 14.35 -3.08
CA ASN A 91 8.27 15.58 -3.42
C ASN A 91 7.04 15.22 -4.26
N ASN A 92 5.86 15.21 -3.64
CA ASN A 92 4.64 14.70 -4.24
C ASN A 92 3.55 15.76 -4.50
N GLY A 93 3.75 17.03 -4.14
CA GLY A 93 2.81 18.11 -4.49
C GLY A 93 1.38 17.81 -4.02
N SER A 94 0.39 17.95 -4.93
CA SER A 94 -1.02 17.63 -4.62
C SER A 94 -1.31 16.13 -4.51
N LEU A 95 -0.43 15.26 -5.02
CA LEU A 95 -0.68 13.83 -5.16
C LEU A 95 -1.10 13.16 -3.85
N TYR A 96 -0.45 13.51 -2.73
CA TYR A 96 -0.81 12.96 -1.42
C TYR A 96 -2.23 13.33 -1.02
N GLY A 97 -2.60 14.61 -1.18
CA GLY A 97 -3.93 15.11 -0.85
C GLY A 97 -5.01 14.52 -1.77
N ASP A 98 -4.76 14.49 -3.07
CA ASP A 98 -5.66 13.88 -4.06
C ASP A 98 -5.90 12.41 -3.74
N LEU A 99 -4.82 11.65 -3.49
CA LEU A 99 -4.90 10.24 -3.14
C LEU A 99 -5.68 10.00 -1.86
N LYS A 100 -5.40 10.75 -0.80
CA LYS A 100 -6.08 10.59 0.49
C LYS A 100 -7.57 10.87 0.35
N ARG A 101 -7.92 11.97 -0.33
CA ARG A 101 -9.31 12.28 -0.64
C ARG A 101 -9.97 11.12 -1.38
N ILE A 102 -9.41 10.66 -2.49
CA ILE A 102 -10.00 9.59 -3.31
C ILE A 102 -10.17 8.28 -2.50
N CYS A 103 -9.14 7.85 -1.78
CA CYS A 103 -9.20 6.63 -0.98
C CYS A 103 -10.27 6.73 0.13
N GLU A 104 -10.33 7.86 0.85
CA GLU A 104 -11.22 8.02 2.00
C GLU A 104 -12.68 8.33 1.61
N THR A 105 -12.90 9.13 0.56
CA THR A 105 -14.25 9.59 0.17
C THR A 105 -14.90 8.75 -0.92
N ASP A 106 -14.13 8.35 -1.94
CA ASP A 106 -14.69 7.71 -3.13
C ASP A 106 -14.64 6.18 -3.00
N LEU A 107 -13.57 5.65 -2.40
CA LEU A 107 -13.32 4.20 -2.32
C LEU A 107 -13.61 3.59 -0.94
N GLY A 108 -13.67 4.39 0.12
CA GLY A 108 -13.81 3.89 1.49
C GLY A 108 -12.65 2.98 1.93
N LEU A 109 -11.44 3.22 1.41
CA LEU A 109 -10.28 2.35 1.52
C LEU A 109 -9.20 2.95 2.41
N VAL A 110 -8.72 2.17 3.39
CA VAL A 110 -7.55 2.56 4.19
C VAL A 110 -6.30 2.55 3.31
N SER A 111 -5.52 3.62 3.37
CA SER A 111 -4.29 3.77 2.58
C SER A 111 -3.08 4.12 3.45
N GLN A 112 -1.95 3.44 3.22
CA GLN A 112 -0.67 3.74 3.87
C GLN A 112 0.33 4.26 2.84
N CYS A 113 0.75 5.51 2.99
CA CYS A 113 1.71 6.15 2.07
C CYS A 113 3.14 6.01 2.58
N CYS A 114 4.06 5.66 1.69
CA CYS A 114 5.48 5.48 1.96
C CYS A 114 6.31 6.25 0.93
N LEU A 115 7.22 7.11 1.39
CA LEU A 115 8.05 7.91 0.49
C LEU A 115 9.23 7.11 -0.06
N THR A 116 9.67 7.45 -1.28
CA THR A 116 10.78 6.80 -1.99
C THR A 116 12.03 6.62 -1.13
N LYS A 117 12.45 7.65 -0.37
CA LYS A 117 13.64 7.55 0.49
C LYS A 117 13.55 6.41 1.51
N HIS A 118 12.35 6.09 1.98
CA HIS A 118 12.14 5.03 2.95
C HIS A 118 12.02 3.65 2.30
N VAL A 119 11.45 3.60 1.10
CA VAL A 119 11.38 2.39 0.28
C VAL A 119 12.77 1.89 -0.09
N PHE A 120 13.71 2.78 -0.43
CA PHE A 120 15.09 2.36 -0.71
C PHE A 120 15.88 2.02 0.55
N ARG A 121 15.68 2.77 1.64
CA ARG A 121 16.46 2.59 2.86
C ARG A 121 16.02 1.38 3.69
N MET A 122 14.71 1.09 3.71
CA MET A 122 14.09 0.00 4.48
C MET A 122 14.63 -0.13 5.91
N SER A 123 14.81 1.00 6.62
CA SER A 123 15.35 0.92 7.97
C SER A 123 14.35 0.23 8.89
N LYS A 124 14.85 -0.68 9.76
CA LYS A 124 14.02 -1.38 10.75
C LYS A 124 13.17 -0.42 11.58
N GLN A 125 13.73 0.73 11.97
CA GLN A 125 13.00 1.76 12.70
C GLN A 125 11.83 2.35 11.90
N TYR A 126 12.01 2.58 10.59
CA TYR A 126 10.93 3.08 9.76
C TYR A 126 9.84 2.03 9.59
N LEU A 127 10.20 0.79 9.27
CA LEU A 127 9.24 -0.29 9.12
C LEU A 127 8.44 -0.51 10.41
N ALA A 128 9.09 -0.49 11.57
CA ALA A 128 8.43 -0.64 12.87
C ALA A 128 7.56 0.56 13.27
N ASN A 129 7.77 1.74 12.68
CA ASN A 129 6.92 2.91 12.90
C ASN A 129 5.70 2.93 11.98
N VAL A 130 5.78 2.25 10.83
CA VAL A 130 4.67 2.13 9.87
C VAL A 130 3.78 0.92 10.17
N ALA A 131 4.37 -0.16 10.71
CA ALA A 131 3.67 -1.32 11.26
C ALA A 131 2.90 -0.98 12.55
#